data_AF-A0A3B6LNS1-F1
#
_entry.id   AF-A0A3B6LNS1-F1
#
_cell.length_a   1.000
_cell.length_b   1.000
_cell.length_c   1.000
_cell.angle_alpha   90.00
_cell.angle_beta   90.00
_cell.angle_gamma   90.00
#
_symmetry.space_group_name_H-M   'P 1'
#
loop_
_entity.id
_entity.type
_entity.pdbx_description
1 polymer ?
#
loop_
_entity_poly.entity_id
_entity_poly.type
_entity_poly.pdbx_seq_one_letter_code
_entity_poly.pdbx_strand_id
1 'polypeptide(L)'
;MKDGALERQIMEAPKSGGVTENSNDQILDSVLKIKKIRDSILRKEFILQDGSAQCDMDIQKIKTEEKMTAEVLSIMEKYKEPSSNIMKVVNLTFFGDDGKTKSTKTMELNLKEALAQRDKCMELDEICCDCDWMAPRYTVVPSLADGMHVGEVRLTCPDFEMSITGDPRPTPHDARCSAAANMILELGKKAGGKEQHDS
;
A
#
# COMPACT_ATOMS: atom_id res chain seq x y z
N MET A 1 8.21 -61.05 61.24
CA MET A 1 7.81 -60.71 59.86
C MET A 1 8.48 -59.39 59.51
N LYS A 2 9.20 -59.33 58.38
CA LYS A 2 9.97 -58.16 57.93
C LYS A 2 9.04 -57.19 57.21
N ASP A 3 8.90 -55.96 57.71
CA ASP A 3 8.31 -54.86 56.95
C ASP A 3 9.42 -54.17 56.14
N GLY A 4 9.26 -54.19 54.81
CA GLY A 4 10.14 -53.54 53.86
C GLY A 4 9.81 -52.06 53.75
N ALA A 5 10.80 -51.22 54.05
CA ALA A 5 10.76 -49.79 53.76
C ALA A 5 10.82 -49.57 52.24
N LEU A 6 9.76 -48.98 51.68
CA LEU A 6 9.72 -48.53 50.29
C LEU A 6 10.04 -47.02 50.26
N GLU A 7 11.31 -46.67 50.07
CA GLU A 7 11.70 -45.32 49.67
C GLU A 7 11.14 -45.05 48.26
N ARG A 8 10.20 -44.11 48.15
CA ARG A 8 9.80 -43.56 46.86
C ARG A 8 10.73 -42.39 46.56
N GLN A 9 11.65 -42.58 45.63
CA GLN A 9 12.33 -41.48 44.95
C GLN A 9 11.27 -40.57 44.31
N ILE A 10 11.15 -39.35 44.82
CA ILE A 10 10.47 -38.27 44.11
C ILE A 10 11.45 -37.82 43.02
N MET A 11 11.17 -38.18 41.77
CA MET A 11 11.82 -37.52 40.63
C MET A 11 11.43 -36.05 40.66
N GLU A 12 12.42 -35.18 40.83
CA GLU A 12 12.29 -33.76 40.50
C GLU A 12 11.89 -33.63 39.03
N ALA A 13 10.74 -33.01 38.78
CA ALA A 13 10.35 -32.60 37.44
C ALA A 13 11.34 -31.53 36.94
N PRO A 14 11.83 -31.60 35.70
CA PRO A 14 12.62 -30.51 35.14
C PRO A 14 11.72 -29.28 35.05
N LYS A 15 12.15 -28.19 35.67
CA LYS A 15 11.58 -26.87 35.44
C LYS A 15 11.69 -26.56 33.96
N SER A 16 10.57 -26.64 33.25
CA SER A 16 10.39 -26.10 31.91
C SER A 16 10.53 -24.58 31.99
N GLY A 17 11.77 -24.10 31.83
CA GLY A 17 12.09 -22.69 31.72
C GLY A 17 12.77 -22.46 30.37
N GLY A 18 12.18 -21.59 29.54
CA GLY A 18 12.89 -20.90 28.46
C GLY A 18 12.79 -21.50 27.06
N VAL A 19 11.60 -21.51 26.44
CA VAL A 19 11.45 -21.67 24.97
C VAL A 19 10.44 -20.67 24.38
N THR A 20 10.10 -19.59 25.10
CA THR A 20 9.08 -18.63 24.65
C THR A 20 9.64 -17.37 23.99
N GLU A 21 10.85 -16.94 24.34
CA GLU A 21 11.43 -15.69 23.81
C GLU A 21 11.91 -15.85 22.36
N ASN A 22 12.64 -16.93 22.04
CA ASN A 22 13.18 -17.17 20.69
C ASN A 22 12.10 -17.39 19.62
N SER A 23 10.96 -18.01 19.97
CA SER A 23 9.84 -18.20 19.02
C SER A 23 9.14 -16.90 18.68
N ASN A 24 9.02 -15.99 19.66
CA ASN A 24 8.34 -14.72 19.49
C ASN A 24 9.16 -13.77 18.59
N ASP A 25 10.48 -13.76 18.75
CA ASP A 25 11.39 -12.98 17.89
C ASP A 25 11.33 -13.46 16.42
N GLN A 26 11.24 -14.78 16.20
CA GLN A 26 11.11 -15.34 14.86
C GLN A 26 9.76 -14.99 14.21
N ILE A 27 8.68 -14.96 14.99
CA ILE A 27 7.36 -14.52 14.51
C ILE A 27 7.41 -13.04 14.12
N LEU A 28 7.97 -12.18 14.98
CA LEU A 28 8.09 -10.75 14.73
C LEU A 28 8.93 -10.45 13.48
N ASP A 29 10.09 -11.10 13.33
CA ASP A 29 10.93 -10.98 12.13
C ASP A 29 10.20 -11.43 10.86
N SER A 30 9.45 -12.53 10.93
CA SER A 30 8.63 -13.03 9.82
C SER A 30 7.54 -12.02 9.43
N VAL A 31 6.83 -11.46 10.40
CA VAL A 31 5.81 -10.42 10.18
C VAL A 31 6.44 -9.20 9.51
N LEU A 32 7.60 -8.75 9.98
CA LEU A 32 8.31 -7.60 9.39
C LEU A 32 8.73 -7.87 7.94
N LYS A 33 9.24 -9.06 7.63
CA LYS A 33 9.58 -9.47 6.26
C LYS A 33 8.36 -9.48 5.35
N ILE A 34 7.24 -10.03 5.83
CA ILE A 34 5.98 -10.06 5.06
C ILE A 34 5.46 -8.63 4.84
N LYS A 35 5.49 -7.75 5.84
CA LYS A 35 5.13 -6.32 5.70
C LYS A 35 5.97 -5.65 4.62
N LYS A 36 7.30 -5.83 4.63
CA LYS A 36 8.19 -5.27 3.58
C LYS A 36 7.85 -5.76 2.18
N ILE A 37 7.52 -7.04 2.01
CA ILE A 37 7.10 -7.61 0.72
C ILE A 37 5.77 -6.99 0.29
N ARG A 38 4.77 -6.98 1.18
CA ARG A 38 3.45 -6.38 0.95
C ARG A 38 3.56 -4.93 0.50
N ASP A 39 4.32 -4.10 1.21
CA ASP A 39 4.43 -2.66 0.90
C ASP A 39 5.11 -2.44 -0.46
N SER A 40 6.04 -3.32 -0.84
CA SER A 40 6.63 -3.33 -2.19
C SER A 40 5.62 -3.70 -3.28
N ILE A 41 4.71 -4.65 -3.01
CA ILE A 41 3.61 -4.99 -3.92
C ILE A 41 2.66 -3.79 -4.08
N LEU A 42 2.22 -3.21 -2.96
CA LEU A 42 1.26 -2.09 -2.95
C LEU A 42 1.79 -0.87 -3.71
N ARG A 43 3.05 -0.49 -3.50
CA ARG A 43 3.66 0.62 -4.27
C ARG A 43 3.63 0.38 -5.77
N LYS A 44 3.90 -0.86 -6.22
CA LYS A 44 3.81 -1.19 -7.65
C LYS A 44 2.37 -1.18 -8.15
N GLU A 45 1.44 -1.71 -7.35
CA GLU A 45 0.02 -1.70 -7.66
C GLU A 45 -0.47 -0.26 -7.92
N PHE A 46 -0.05 0.70 -7.09
CA PHE A 46 -0.39 2.12 -7.27
C PHE A 46 0.12 2.68 -8.59
N ILE A 47 1.40 2.46 -8.90
CA ILE A 47 1.99 2.95 -10.14
C ILE A 47 1.31 2.32 -11.37
N LEU A 48 0.96 1.03 -11.29
CA LEU A 48 0.26 0.32 -12.35
C LEU A 48 -1.17 0.83 -12.54
N GLN A 49 -1.90 1.09 -11.45
CA GLN A 49 -3.23 1.67 -11.50
C GLN A 49 -3.21 3.08 -12.09
N ASP A 50 -2.26 3.92 -11.67
CA ASP A 50 -2.10 5.28 -12.21
C ASP A 50 -1.80 5.25 -13.70
N GLY A 51 -0.89 4.36 -14.11
CA GLY A 51 -0.57 4.12 -15.51
C GLY A 51 -1.77 3.64 -16.32
N SER A 52 -2.56 2.70 -15.76
CA SER A 52 -3.78 2.18 -16.39
C SER A 52 -4.82 3.28 -16.60
N ALA A 53 -5.12 4.06 -15.54
CA ALA A 53 -6.09 5.14 -15.60
C ALA A 53 -5.69 6.22 -16.63
N GLN A 54 -4.39 6.53 -16.71
CA GLN A 54 -3.88 7.47 -17.71
C GLN A 54 -3.98 6.90 -19.14
N CYS A 55 -3.71 5.61 -19.34
CA CYS A 55 -3.88 4.97 -20.64
C CYS A 55 -5.35 5.01 -21.09
N ASP A 56 -6.29 4.72 -20.20
CA ASP A 56 -7.72 4.78 -20.51
C ASP A 56 -8.16 6.20 -20.90
N MET A 57 -7.66 7.21 -20.18
CA MET A 57 -7.91 8.61 -20.52
C MET A 57 -7.33 8.99 -21.90
N ASP A 58 -6.08 8.63 -22.16
CA ASP A 58 -5.40 8.91 -23.43
C ASP A 58 -6.10 8.22 -24.62
N ILE A 59 -6.55 6.96 -24.44
CA ILE A 59 -7.33 6.22 -25.45
C ILE A 59 -8.64 6.96 -25.76
N GLN A 60 -9.35 7.41 -24.72
CA GLN A 60 -10.63 8.09 -24.90
C GLN A 60 -10.44 9.47 -25.54
N LYS A 61 -9.37 10.17 -25.19
CA LYS A 61 -9.00 11.43 -25.81
C LYS A 61 -8.73 11.26 -27.30
N ILE A 62 -7.94 10.27 -27.70
CA ILE A 62 -7.72 9.96 -29.12
C ILE A 62 -9.03 9.62 -29.84
N LYS A 63 -9.94 8.88 -29.21
CA LYS A 63 -11.22 8.49 -29.82
C LYS A 63 -12.20 9.64 -30.00
N THR A 64 -12.19 10.59 -29.07
CA THR A 64 -13.11 11.74 -29.08
C THR A 64 -12.62 12.88 -29.96
N GLU A 65 -11.30 13.03 -30.08
CA GLU A 65 -10.69 14.02 -30.96
C GLU A 65 -10.76 13.54 -32.42
N GLU A 66 -11.83 13.89 -33.12
CA GLU A 66 -12.10 13.49 -34.52
C GLU A 66 -11.02 13.94 -35.52
N LYS A 67 -10.07 14.78 -35.09
CA LYS A 67 -8.99 15.34 -35.91
C LYS A 67 -7.63 15.05 -35.29
N MET A 68 -6.61 14.94 -36.15
CA MET A 68 -5.22 14.89 -35.73
C MET A 68 -4.76 16.24 -35.19
N THR A 69 -4.96 16.47 -33.88
CA THR A 69 -4.48 17.65 -33.16
C THR A 69 -3.05 17.46 -32.65
N ALA A 70 -2.41 18.56 -32.22
CA ALA A 70 -1.09 18.50 -31.60
C ALA A 70 -1.09 17.64 -30.31
N GLU A 71 -2.21 17.62 -29.59
CA GLU A 71 -2.37 16.80 -28.39
C GLU A 71 -2.44 15.31 -28.73
N VAL A 72 -3.24 14.93 -29.74
CA VAL A 72 -3.30 13.55 -30.25
C VAL A 72 -1.92 13.08 -30.73
N LEU A 73 -1.19 13.92 -31.48
CA LEU A 73 0.17 13.62 -31.93
C LEU A 73 1.13 13.42 -30.74
N SER A 74 1.02 14.26 -29.71
CA SER A 74 1.83 14.14 -28.49
C SER A 74 1.53 12.84 -27.74
N ILE A 75 0.26 12.44 -27.65
CA ILE A 75 -0.14 11.18 -27.02
C ILE A 75 0.41 10.01 -27.85
N MET A 76 0.23 10.01 -29.17
CA MET A 76 0.77 8.94 -30.02
C MET A 76 2.29 8.79 -29.89
N GLU A 77 3.03 9.91 -29.82
CA GLU A 77 4.48 9.92 -29.63
C GLU A 77 4.89 9.28 -28.28
N LYS A 78 4.15 9.57 -27.20
CA LYS A 78 4.38 8.98 -25.85
C LYS A 78 4.40 7.45 -25.88
N TYR A 79 3.68 6.82 -26.81
CA TYR A 79 3.55 5.35 -26.91
C TYR A 79 4.32 4.72 -28.10
N LYS A 80 5.08 5.49 -28.90
CA LYS A 80 5.82 4.96 -30.07
C LYS A 80 6.96 4.01 -29.71
N GLU A 81 7.68 4.30 -28.63
CA GLU A 81 8.73 3.42 -28.12
C GLU A 81 8.18 2.57 -26.98
N PRO A 82 8.50 1.26 -26.86
CA PRO A 82 8.10 0.40 -25.73
C PRO A 82 8.64 0.88 -24.36
N SER A 83 9.34 2.00 -24.33
CA SER A 83 9.99 2.56 -23.17
C SER A 83 9.27 3.81 -22.66
N SER A 84 8.33 3.67 -21.71
CA SER A 84 8.13 4.75 -20.75
C SER A 84 7.36 4.30 -19.51
N ASN A 85 8.09 4.24 -18.40
CA ASN A 85 7.63 4.08 -17.01
C ASN A 85 6.93 2.76 -16.63
N ILE A 86 5.81 2.36 -17.23
CA ILE A 86 5.04 1.17 -16.77
C ILE A 86 5.87 -0.12 -16.88
N MET A 87 6.51 -0.37 -18.03
CA MET A 87 7.34 -1.57 -18.22
C MET A 87 8.63 -1.55 -17.40
N LYS A 88 9.11 -0.37 -16.96
CA LYS A 88 10.25 -0.22 -16.04
C LYS A 88 9.84 -0.51 -14.59
N VAL A 89 8.62 -0.15 -14.20
CA VAL A 89 8.04 -0.37 -12.87
C VAL A 89 7.76 -1.86 -12.64
N VAL A 90 7.25 -2.57 -13.65
CA VAL A 90 7.00 -4.03 -13.59
C VAL A 90 8.30 -4.82 -13.35
N ASN A 91 9.43 -4.34 -13.88
CA ASN A 91 10.74 -5.00 -13.74
C ASN A 91 11.45 -4.73 -12.39
N LEU A 92 10.80 -4.10 -11.42
CA LEU A 92 11.36 -4.03 -10.07
C LEU A 92 11.38 -5.42 -9.44
N THR A 93 12.55 -6.01 -9.24
CA THR A 93 12.68 -7.24 -8.44
C THR A 93 12.24 -7.00 -7.00
N PHE A 94 11.48 -7.96 -6.44
CA PHE A 94 11.29 -8.06 -4.99
C PHE A 94 12.67 -8.32 -4.37
N PHE A 95 13.01 -7.61 -3.29
CA PHE A 95 14.36 -7.61 -2.72
C PHE A 95 14.97 -9.02 -2.62
N GLY A 96 16.00 -9.25 -3.42
CA GLY A 96 17.24 -9.91 -3.01
C GLY A 96 18.33 -8.87 -3.25
N ASP A 97 18.95 -8.38 -2.19
CA ASP A 97 20.19 -7.62 -2.30
C ASP A 97 21.31 -8.62 -2.64
N ASP A 98 21.70 -8.63 -3.90
CA ASP A 98 22.97 -9.19 -4.36
C ASP A 98 23.71 -8.15 -5.21
N GLY A 99 23.97 -6.98 -4.61
CA GLY A 99 25.12 -6.14 -4.97
C GLY A 99 25.38 -5.98 -6.47
N LYS A 100 24.37 -5.56 -7.25
CA LYS A 100 24.59 -5.16 -8.65
C LYS A 100 23.88 -3.86 -8.96
N THR A 101 24.71 -2.85 -9.21
CA THR A 101 24.42 -1.48 -9.63
C THR A 101 23.19 -1.38 -10.53
N LYS A 102 22.07 -0.90 -9.96
CA LYS A 102 20.95 -0.36 -10.73
C LYS A 102 21.34 1.05 -11.19
N SER A 103 21.08 1.36 -12.46
CA SER A 103 21.41 2.66 -13.09
C SER A 103 20.90 3.83 -12.23
N THR A 104 21.77 4.82 -12.01
CA THR A 104 21.51 6.01 -11.16
C THR A 104 20.25 6.77 -11.56
N LYS A 105 19.91 6.81 -12.86
CA LYS A 105 18.68 7.46 -13.36
C LYS A 105 17.39 6.77 -12.92
N THR A 106 17.39 5.45 -12.79
CA THR A 106 16.21 4.68 -12.31
C THR A 106 16.02 4.87 -10.81
N MET A 107 17.14 4.94 -10.07
CA MET A 107 17.11 5.23 -8.63
C MET A 107 16.65 6.66 -8.36
N GLU A 108 17.05 7.63 -9.17
CA GLU A 108 16.68 9.05 -9.02
C GLU A 108 15.19 9.33 -9.33
N LEU A 109 14.60 8.63 -10.30
CA LEU A 109 13.15 8.69 -10.55
C LEU A 109 12.36 8.05 -9.41
N ASN A 110 12.73 6.82 -9.01
CA ASN A 110 12.11 6.14 -7.86
C ASN A 110 12.27 6.94 -6.57
N LEU A 111 13.40 7.65 -6.40
CA LEU A 111 13.68 8.47 -5.24
C LEU A 111 12.88 9.77 -5.30
N LYS A 112 12.73 10.44 -6.45
CA LYS A 112 11.86 11.64 -6.56
C LYS A 112 10.38 11.29 -6.38
N GLU A 113 9.94 10.16 -6.91
CA GLU A 113 8.58 9.64 -6.75
C GLU A 113 8.33 9.17 -5.31
N ALA A 114 9.33 8.60 -4.62
CA ALA A 114 9.26 8.26 -3.20
C ALA A 114 9.42 9.46 -2.25
N LEU A 115 10.21 10.49 -2.62
CA LEU A 115 10.48 11.67 -1.78
C LEU A 115 9.42 12.77 -1.91
N ALA A 116 8.60 12.75 -2.96
CA ALA A 116 7.43 13.64 -3.06
C ALA A 116 6.33 13.29 -2.05
N GLN A 117 6.40 12.11 -1.42
CA GLN A 117 5.36 11.59 -0.52
C GLN A 117 5.66 11.92 0.94
N ARG A 118 5.32 13.14 1.35
CA ARG A 118 4.57 13.31 2.61
C ARG A 118 3.12 13.60 2.24
N ASP A 119 2.56 12.68 1.46
CA ASP A 119 1.21 12.79 0.94
C ASP A 119 0.20 12.13 1.89
N LYS A 120 -1.09 12.35 1.61
CA LYS A 120 -2.17 11.83 2.45
C LYS A 120 -2.30 10.31 2.41
N CYS A 121 -1.76 9.64 1.39
CA CYS A 121 -1.74 8.18 1.34
C CYS A 121 -0.78 7.63 2.38
N MET A 122 0.42 8.20 2.50
CA MET A 122 1.39 7.80 3.51
C MET A 122 0.90 8.05 4.93
N GLU A 123 0.24 9.19 5.18
CA GLU A 123 -0.37 9.48 6.49
C GLU A 123 -1.44 8.44 6.87
N LEU A 124 -2.28 8.03 5.90
CA LEU A 124 -3.27 6.97 6.14
C LEU A 124 -2.60 5.60 6.37
N ASP A 125 -1.53 5.29 5.64
CA ASP A 125 -0.76 4.05 5.82
C ASP A 125 -0.13 3.97 7.23
N GLU A 126 0.42 5.09 7.73
CA GLU A 126 0.94 5.22 9.09
C GLU A 126 -0.15 4.97 10.13
N ILE A 127 -1.32 5.62 10.00
CA ILE A 127 -2.48 5.40 10.89
C ILE A 127 -2.88 3.92 10.91
N CYS A 128 -2.97 3.29 9.74
CA CYS A 128 -3.33 1.87 9.64
C CYS A 128 -2.27 0.98 10.29
N CYS A 129 -0.99 1.31 10.15
CA CYS A 129 0.10 0.57 10.79
C CYS A 129 0.05 0.68 12.31
N ASP A 130 -0.18 1.87 12.84
CA ASP A 130 -0.26 2.14 14.28
C ASP A 130 -1.48 1.47 14.95
N CYS A 131 -2.56 1.27 14.18
CA CYS A 131 -3.77 0.60 14.64
C CYS A 131 -3.83 -0.91 14.32
N ASP A 132 -2.75 -1.50 13.81
CA ASP A 132 -2.67 -2.90 13.35
C ASP A 132 -3.77 -3.28 12.31
N TRP A 133 -4.17 -2.32 11.48
CA TRP A 133 -5.15 -2.54 10.41
C TRP A 133 -4.49 -3.09 9.14
N MET A 134 -5.32 -3.65 8.25
CA MET A 134 -4.85 -3.98 6.91
C MET A 134 -4.52 -2.70 6.15
N ALA A 135 -3.45 -2.75 5.36
CA ALA A 135 -3.05 -1.62 4.54
C ALA A 135 -4.21 -1.22 3.60
N PRO A 136 -4.49 0.09 3.45
CA PRO A 136 -5.58 0.58 2.62
C PRO A 136 -5.35 0.17 1.16
N ARG A 137 -6.46 -0.11 0.46
CA ARG A 137 -6.45 -0.40 -0.97
C ARG A 137 -7.05 0.74 -1.74
N TYR A 138 -6.38 1.10 -2.83
CA TYR A 138 -6.82 2.20 -3.66
C TYR A 138 -7.25 1.69 -5.03
N THR A 139 -8.16 2.43 -5.63
CA THR A 139 -8.51 2.34 -7.04
C THR A 139 -8.58 3.75 -7.59
N VAL A 140 -8.18 3.92 -8.85
CA VAL A 140 -8.26 5.21 -9.53
C VAL A 140 -8.90 4.99 -10.89
N VAL A 141 -9.93 5.78 -11.19
CA VAL A 141 -10.65 5.71 -12.46
C VAL A 141 -10.65 7.09 -13.14
N PRO A 142 -10.52 7.15 -14.46
CA PRO A 142 -10.67 8.41 -15.19
C PRO A 142 -12.15 8.79 -15.28
N SER A 143 -12.41 10.09 -15.19
CA SER A 143 -13.69 10.73 -15.46
C SER A 143 -13.67 11.31 -16.87
N LEU A 144 -14.57 10.80 -17.72
CA LEU A 144 -14.63 11.17 -19.13
C LEU A 144 -15.25 12.55 -19.36
N ALA A 145 -16.02 13.08 -18.40
CA ALA A 145 -16.76 14.32 -18.56
C ALA A 145 -15.86 15.56 -18.49
N ASP A 146 -14.79 15.49 -17.70
CA ASP A 146 -13.94 16.63 -17.33
C ASP A 146 -12.44 16.34 -17.53
N GLY A 147 -12.06 15.13 -17.96
CA GLY A 147 -10.66 14.73 -18.12
C GLY A 147 -9.93 14.61 -16.79
N MET A 148 -10.66 14.41 -15.69
CA MET A 148 -10.12 14.29 -14.34
C MET A 148 -10.02 12.82 -13.92
N HIS A 149 -9.44 12.56 -12.76
CA HIS A 149 -9.31 11.25 -12.13
C HIS A 149 -10.05 11.27 -10.80
N VAL A 150 -10.73 10.17 -10.47
CA VAL A 150 -11.38 9.98 -9.17
C VAL A 150 -10.74 8.78 -8.49
N GLY A 151 -10.23 9.01 -7.28
CA GLY A 151 -9.68 7.96 -6.43
C GLY A 151 -10.75 7.41 -5.49
N GLU A 152 -10.67 6.14 -5.16
CA GLU A 152 -11.40 5.52 -4.08
C GLU A 152 -10.40 4.81 -3.18
N VAL A 153 -10.61 4.89 -1.87
CA VAL A 153 -9.84 4.17 -0.87
C VAL A 153 -10.75 3.28 -0.06
N ARG A 154 -10.34 2.02 0.07
CA ARG A 154 -10.98 0.99 0.88
C ARG A 154 -10.10 0.64 2.06
N LEU A 155 -10.70 0.70 3.24
CA LEU A 155 -10.07 0.34 4.49
C LEU A 155 -10.86 -0.80 5.13
N THR A 156 -10.15 -1.86 5.51
CA THR A 156 -10.74 -3.00 6.21
C THR A 156 -10.08 -3.14 7.57
N CYS A 157 -10.86 -2.89 8.61
CA CYS A 157 -10.49 -3.04 10.01
C CYS A 157 -11.18 -4.28 10.59
N PRO A 158 -10.72 -4.81 11.74
CA PRO A 158 -11.41 -5.91 12.43
C PRO A 158 -12.88 -5.59 12.77
N ASP A 159 -13.16 -4.34 13.11
CA ASP A 159 -14.48 -3.91 13.62
C ASP A 159 -15.40 -3.35 12.53
N PHE A 160 -14.85 -2.91 11.39
CA PHE A 160 -15.62 -2.30 10.32
C PHE A 160 -14.86 -2.29 8.98
N GLU A 161 -15.61 -2.19 7.89
CA GLU A 161 -15.08 -1.86 6.57
C GLU A 161 -15.60 -0.49 6.14
N MET A 162 -14.78 0.30 5.46
CA MET A 162 -15.13 1.61 4.95
C MET A 162 -14.56 1.79 3.54
N SER A 163 -15.35 2.40 2.65
CA SER A 163 -14.86 2.92 1.38
C SER A 163 -15.25 4.38 1.23
N ILE A 164 -14.33 5.20 0.73
CA ILE A 164 -14.55 6.63 0.49
C ILE A 164 -13.91 7.03 -0.84
N THR A 165 -14.65 7.82 -1.61
CA THR A 165 -14.17 8.47 -2.83
C THR A 165 -13.51 9.81 -2.51
N GLY A 166 -12.45 10.12 -3.23
CA GLY A 166 -11.82 11.43 -3.26
C GLY A 166 -12.52 12.40 -4.20
N ASP A 167 -12.08 13.65 -4.16
CA ASP A 167 -12.51 14.65 -5.13
C ASP A 167 -11.84 14.40 -6.49
N PRO A 168 -12.46 14.84 -7.61
CA PRO A 168 -11.82 14.78 -8.93
C PRO A 168 -10.51 15.58 -8.95
N ARG A 169 -9.44 14.98 -9.48
CA ARG A 169 -8.11 15.60 -9.60
C ARG A 169 -7.51 15.43 -10.99
N PRO A 170 -6.63 16.33 -11.45
CA PRO A 170 -6.04 16.23 -12.78
C PRO A 170 -5.15 14.99 -12.95
N THR A 171 -4.49 14.53 -11.88
CA THR A 171 -3.59 13.37 -11.93
C THR A 171 -4.16 12.19 -11.14
N PRO A 172 -3.83 10.93 -11.53
CA PRO A 172 -4.23 9.74 -10.79
C PRO A 172 -3.73 9.76 -9.33
N HIS A 173 -2.48 10.17 -9.14
CA HIS A 173 -1.83 10.25 -7.83
C HIS A 173 -2.54 11.24 -6.90
N ASP A 174 -2.87 12.44 -7.39
CA ASP A 174 -3.61 13.42 -6.60
C ASP A 174 -5.00 12.92 -6.23
N ALA A 175 -5.67 12.20 -7.14
CA ALA A 175 -6.99 11.63 -6.89
C ALA A 175 -6.94 10.60 -5.76
N ARG A 176 -5.90 9.76 -5.73
CA ARG A 176 -5.62 8.83 -4.63
C ARG A 176 -5.41 9.57 -3.30
N CYS A 177 -4.56 10.59 -3.31
CA CYS A 177 -4.30 11.41 -2.13
C CYS A 177 -5.57 12.12 -1.62
N SER A 178 -6.44 12.57 -2.52
CA SER A 178 -7.73 13.16 -2.17
C SER A 178 -8.65 12.15 -1.47
N ALA A 179 -8.69 10.90 -1.94
CA ALA A 179 -9.44 9.83 -1.30
C ALA A 179 -8.90 9.52 0.11
N ALA A 180 -7.57 9.42 0.24
CA ALA A 180 -6.91 9.22 1.52
C ALA A 180 -7.22 10.35 2.51
N ALA A 181 -7.19 11.62 2.05
CA ALA A 181 -7.54 12.77 2.88
C ALA A 181 -8.98 12.67 3.42
N ASN A 182 -9.94 12.31 2.56
CA ASN A 182 -11.34 12.15 2.96
C ASN A 182 -11.50 10.99 3.96
N MET A 183 -10.79 9.89 3.77
CA MET A 183 -10.76 8.76 4.70
C MET A 183 -10.23 9.15 6.08
N ILE A 184 -9.10 9.86 6.14
CA ILE A 184 -8.53 10.35 7.42
C ILE A 184 -9.51 11.25 8.15
N LEU A 185 -10.15 12.19 7.44
CA LEU A 185 -11.17 13.06 8.02
C LEU A 185 -12.33 12.26 8.61
N GLU A 186 -12.78 11.22 7.92
CA GLU A 186 -13.92 10.43 8.36
C GLU A 186 -13.61 9.46 9.51
N LEU A 187 -12.38 8.94 9.56
CA LEU A 187 -11.87 8.26 10.73
C LEU A 187 -11.81 9.20 11.95
N GLY A 188 -11.36 10.44 11.76
CA GLY A 188 -11.33 11.46 12.82
C GLY A 188 -12.72 11.75 13.40
N LYS A 189 -13.75 11.87 12.56
CA LYS A 189 -15.14 12.05 13.00
C LYS A 189 -15.66 10.84 13.79
N LYS A 190 -15.34 9.62 13.35
CA LYS A 190 -15.73 8.40 14.07
C LYS A 190 -15.02 8.25 15.42
N ALA A 191 -13.78 8.72 15.54
CA ALA A 191 -13.06 8.73 16.80
C ALA A 191 -13.66 9.74 17.79
N GLY A 192 -13.96 10.96 17.34
CA GLY A 192 -14.56 12.02 18.18
C GLY A 192 -16.03 11.79 18.55
N GLY A 193 -16.79 11.04 17.74
CA GLY A 193 -18.19 10.72 18.02
C GLY A 193 -18.44 9.74 19.18
N LYS A 194 -17.39 9.09 19.69
CA LYS A 194 -17.48 8.17 20.83
C LYS A 194 -17.43 8.87 22.20
N GLU A 195 -17.15 10.17 22.26
CA GLU A 195 -17.05 10.92 23.54
C GLU A 195 -18.38 11.57 24.00
N GLN A 196 -19.47 11.49 23.22
CA GLN A 196 -20.74 12.20 23.52
C GLN A 196 -21.89 11.30 23.99
N HIS A 197 -21.65 10.02 24.32
CA HIS A 197 -22.72 9.09 24.68
C HIS A 197 -22.65 8.50 26.10
N ASP A 198 -21.90 9.14 27.00
CA ASP A 198 -21.96 8.90 28.44
C ASP A 198 -22.32 10.20 29.17
N SER A 199 -23.61 10.48 29.33
CA SER A 199 -24.17 11.51 30.22
C SER A 199 -25.56 11.13 30.67
#